data_AF-A0A1W6SPH7-F1
#
_entry.id   AF-A0A1W6SPH7-F1
#
_cell.length_a   1.000
_cell.length_b   1.000
_cell.length_c   1.000
_cell.angle_alpha   90.00
_cell.angle_beta   90.00
_cell.angle_gamma   90.00
#
_symmetry.space_group_name_H-M   'P 1'
#
loop_
_entity.id
_entity.type
_entity.pdbx_description
1 polymer ?
#
loop_
_entity_poly.entity_id
_entity_poly.type
_entity_poly.pdbx_seq_one_letter_code
_entity_poly.pdbx_strand_id
1 'polypeptide(L)' 'MKTAHKPYDNLEMLFAFHVSEKARARQEQYVLQFPEHLRELEKRHYTLERAVKEVLAEVAEVALLIKELESLPASGQ' A
#
# COMPACT_ATOMS: atom_id res chain seq x y z
N MET A 1 36.85 -8.70 1.67
CA MET A 1 35.90 -7.96 2.53
C MET A 1 34.56 -8.66 2.45
N LYS A 2 34.06 -9.24 3.55
CA LYS A 2 32.70 -9.80 3.61
C LYS A 2 31.73 -8.62 3.56
N THR A 3 30.93 -8.50 2.51
CA THR A 3 29.81 -7.56 2.44
C THR A 3 28.84 -7.91 3.55
N ALA A 4 28.88 -7.16 4.66
CA ALA A 4 27.87 -7.28 5.70
C ALA A 4 26.51 -7.02 5.04
N HIS A 5 25.68 -8.05 5.01
CA HIS A 5 24.28 -7.96 4.63
C HIS A 5 23.67 -6.86 5.50
N LYS A 6 23.40 -5.67 4.94
CA LYS A 6 22.64 -4.66 5.68
C LYS A 6 21.29 -5.29 5.94
N PRO A 7 20.92 -5.54 7.21
CA PRO A 7 19.61 -6.09 7.50
C PRO A 7 18.67 -4.94 7.19
N TYR A 8 17.95 -5.08 6.08
CA TYR A 8 16.98 -4.11 5.57
C TYR A 8 17.63 -2.86 4.97
N ASP A 9 17.54 -2.71 3.65
CA ASP A 9 17.62 -1.37 3.08
C ASP A 9 16.46 -0.56 3.67
N ASN A 10 16.79 0.56 4.33
CA ASN A 10 15.84 1.36 5.12
C ASN A 10 14.57 1.71 4.32
N LEU A 11 14.71 1.85 3.00
CA LEU A 11 13.60 2.14 2.09
C LEU A 11 12.58 1.00 1.97
N GLU A 12 13.02 -0.26 1.92
CA GLU A 12 12.10 -1.41 1.79
C GLU A 12 11.25 -1.56 3.05
N MET A 13 11.86 -1.38 4.23
CA MET A 13 11.10 -1.40 5.49
C MET A 13 10.17 -0.20 5.65
N LEU A 14 10.60 1.00 5.26
CA LEU A 14 9.73 2.18 5.26
C LEU A 14 8.55 1.98 4.31
N PHE A 15 8.79 1.43 3.13
CA PHE A 15 7.72 1.10 2.19
C PHE A 15 6.75 0.07 2.77
N ALA A 16 7.25 -1.04 3.32
CA ALA A 16 6.42 -2.05 3.97
C ALA A 16 5.60 -1.48 5.13
N PHE A 17 6.21 -0.60 5.94
CA PHE A 17 5.52 0.12 7.02
C PHE A 17 4.38 0.99 6.48
N HIS A 18 4.64 1.85 5.49
CA HIS A 18 3.62 2.72 4.91
C HIS A 18 2.47 1.94 4.24
N VAL A 19 2.78 0.84 3.54
CA VAL A 19 1.76 -0.06 2.98
C VAL A 19 0.91 -0.64 4.10
N SER A 20 1.52 -1.09 5.20
CA SER A 20 0.79 -1.64 6.35
C SER A 20 -0.12 -0.62 7.03
N GLU A 21 0.34 0.62 7.22
CA GLU A 21 -0.43 1.69 7.86
C GLU A 21 -1.64 2.07 6.99
N LYS A 22 -1.42 2.26 5.68
CA LYS A 22 -2.51 2.55 4.74
C LYS A 22 -3.53 1.39 4.68
N ALA A 23 -3.06 0.14 4.72
CA ALA A 23 -3.93 -1.02 4.73
C ALA A 23 -4.78 -1.12 6.01
N ARG A 24 -4.20 -0.83 7.19
CA ARG A 24 -4.94 -0.76 8.46
C ARG A 24 -6.01 0.33 8.43
N ALA A 25 -5.63 1.55 8.02
CA ALA A 25 -6.58 2.66 7.90
C ALA A 25 -7.74 2.32 6.96
N ARG A 26 -7.46 1.65 5.83
CA ARG A 26 -8.49 1.18 4.90
C ARG A 26 -9.40 0.13 5.53
N GLN A 27 -8.86 -0.86 6.21
CA GLN A 27 -9.65 -1.89 6.89
C GLN A 27 -10.54 -1.27 7.99
N GLU A 28 -10.01 -0.34 8.77
CA GLU A 28 -10.79 0.40 9.77
C GLU A 28 -11.93 1.19 9.12
N GLN A 29 -11.64 1.94 8.04
CA GLN A 29 -12.66 2.66 7.28
C GLN A 29 -13.73 1.74 6.68
N TYR A 30 -13.35 0.56 6.17
CA TYR A 30 -14.30 -0.44 5.69
C TYR A 30 -15.22 -0.90 6.83
N VAL A 31 -14.66 -1.31 7.96
CA VAL A 31 -15.40 -1.88 9.08
C VAL A 31 -16.33 -0.85 9.75
N LEU A 32 -15.90 0.42 9.83
CA LEU A 32 -16.69 1.49 10.45
C LEU A 32 -17.98 1.82 9.67
N GLN A 33 -18.10 1.38 8.41
CA GLN A 33 -19.34 1.51 7.63
C GLN A 33 -20.45 0.58 8.11
N PHE A 34 -20.13 -0.42 8.94
CA PHE A 34 -21.08 -1.41 9.42
C PHE A 34 -21.47 -1.19 10.89
N PRO A 35 -22.71 -1.58 11.27
CA PRO A 35 -23.14 -1.62 12.66
C PRO A 35 -22.19 -2.43 13.55
N GLU A 36 -22.02 -2.02 14.82
CA GLU A 36 -21.03 -2.59 15.73
C GLU A 36 -21.08 -4.12 15.85
N HIS A 37 -22.29 -4.69 15.92
CA HIS A 37 -22.49 -6.14 16.01
C HIS A 37 -22.05 -6.93 14.76
N LEU A 38 -21.86 -6.27 13.61
CA LEU A 38 -21.40 -6.88 12.35
C LEU A 38 -19.92 -6.65 12.08
N ARG A 39 -19.26 -5.73 12.80
CA ARG A 39 -17.87 -5.32 12.53
C ARG A 39 -16.88 -6.49 12.57
N GLU A 40 -17.01 -7.39 13.53
CA GLU A 40 -16.12 -8.54 13.66
C GLU A 40 -16.32 -9.57 12.55
N LEU A 41 -17.53 -9.72 12.02
CA LEU A 41 -17.79 -10.54 10.84
C LEU A 41 -17.11 -9.92 9.62
N GLU A 42 -17.30 -8.62 9.44
CA GLU A 42 -16.74 -7.88 8.30
C GLU A 42 -15.21 -7.81 8.32
N LYS A 43 -14.56 -7.74 9.49
CA LYS A 43 -13.10 -7.87 9.62
C LYS A 43 -12.56 -9.21 9.09
N ARG A 44 -13.36 -10.29 9.17
CA ARG A 44 -12.96 -11.62 8.67
C ARG A 44 -13.14 -11.71 7.15
N HIS A 45 -14.13 -11.03 6.58
CA HIS A 45 -14.34 -10.96 5.14
C HIS A 45 -13.33 -10.03 4.45
N TYR A 46 -13.07 -8.88 5.06
CA TYR A 46 -12.11 -7.89 4.59
C TYR A 46 -10.85 -7.92 5.46
N THR A 47 -9.96 -8.86 5.14
CA THR A 47 -8.74 -9.11 5.90
C THR A 47 -7.69 -8.03 5.67
N LEU A 48 -6.72 -7.91 6.59
CA LEU A 48 -5.59 -7.01 6.42
C LEU A 48 -4.75 -7.38 5.18
N GLU A 49 -4.61 -8.68 4.88
CA GLU A 49 -3.92 -9.16 3.68
C GLU A 49 -4.59 -8.63 2.40
N ARG A 50 -5.93 -8.68 2.34
CA ARG A 50 -6.69 -8.11 1.23
C ARG A 50 -6.44 -6.61 1.10
N ALA A 51 -6.51 -5.88 2.21
CA ALA A 51 -6.24 -4.44 2.21
C ALA A 51 -4.81 -4.11 1.73
N VAL A 52 -3.80 -4.90 2.12
CA VAL A 52 -2.42 -4.77 1.63
C VAL A 52 -2.34 -4.99 0.12
N LYS A 53 -2.98 -6.03 -0.41
CA LYS A 53 -3.01 -6.32 -1.85
C LYS A 53 -3.62 -5.16 -2.65
N GLU A 54 -4.71 -4.60 -2.17
CA GLU A 54 -5.36 -3.44 -2.80
C GLU A 54 -4.46 -2.19 -2.77
N VAL A 55 -3.78 -1.93 -1.64
CA VAL A 55 -2.82 -0.82 -1.54
C VAL A 55 -1.64 -1.00 -2.51
N LEU A 56 -1.10 -2.21 -2.64
CA LEU A 56 -0.01 -2.49 -3.58
C LEU A 56 -0.44 -2.32 -5.04
N ALA A 57 -1.68 -2.70 -5.38
CA ALA A 57 -2.25 -2.46 -6.71
C ALA A 57 -2.30 -0.96 -7.04
N GLU A 58 -2.79 -0.13 -6.13
CA GLU A 58 -2.82 1.32 -6.31
C GLU A 58 -1.42 1.93 -6.47
N VAL A 59 -0.45 1.46 -5.70
CA VAL A 59 0.94 1.91 -5.84
C VAL A 59 1.48 1.55 -7.22
N ALA A 60 1.17 0.35 -7.73
CA ALA A 60 1.58 -0.07 -9.06
C ALA A 60 0.94 0.80 -10.16
N GLU A 61 -0.34 1.13 -10.04
CA GLU A 61 -1.04 2.03 -10.96
C GLU A 61 -0.42 3.43 -10.98
N VAL A 62 -0.11 3.99 -9.80
CA VAL A 62 0.57 5.29 -9.70
C VAL A 62 1.97 5.25 -10.32
N ALA A 63 2.72 4.17 -10.09
CA ALA A 63 4.04 4.00 -10.69
C ALA A 63 3.96 3.93 -12.23
N LEU A 64 2.95 3.26 -12.77
CA LEU A 64 2.70 3.24 -14.22
C LEU A 64 2.37 4.64 -14.75
N LEU A 65 1.49 5.39 -14.08
CA LEU A 65 1.13 6.75 -14.47
C LEU A 65 2.37 7.68 -14.47
N ILE A 66 3.21 7.60 -13.44
CA ILE A 66 4.46 8.39 -13.37
C ILE A 66 5.35 8.06 -14.57
N LYS A 67 5.54 6.77 -14.87
CA LYS A 67 6.34 6.33 -16.02
C LYS A 67 5.79 6.86 -17.34
N GLU A 68 4.47 6.84 -17.52
CA GLU A 68 3.83 7.41 -18.70
C GLU A 68 4.08 8.92 -18.81
N LEU A 69 3.94 9.66 -17.70
CA LEU A 69 4.21 11.10 -17.66
C LEU A 69 5.67 11.45 -17.94
N GLU A 70 6.62 10.67 -17.40
CA GLU A 70 8.05 10.84 -17.66
C GLU A 70 8.42 10.57 -19.13
N SER A 71 7.60 9.78 -19.84
CA SER A 71 7.80 9.48 -21.27
C SER A 71 7.23 10.54 -22.21
N LEU A 72 6.44 11.49 -21.70
CA LEU A 72 5.90 12.58 -22.51
C LEU A 72 7.03 13.54 -22.88
N PRO A 73 7.14 13.97 -24.15
CA PRO A 73 8.07 15.04 -24.50
C PRO A 73 7.72 16.27 -23.69
N ALA A 74 8.72 16.90 -23.06
CA ALA A 74 8.56 18.16 -22.35
C ALA A 74 7.87 19.16 -23.29
N SER A 75 6.56 19.30 -23.13
CA SER A 75 5.75 20.20 -23.93
C SER A 75 5.94 21.57 -23.31
N GLY A 76 7.09 22.18 -23.59
CA GLY A 76 7.55 23.42 -22.99
C GLY A 76 8.90 23.85 -23.54
N GLN A 77 8.86 24.37 -24.77
CA GLN A 77 9.65 25.54 -25.14
C GLN A 77 9.15 26.75 -24.36
#